data_AF-A0A955DUX4-F1
#
_entry.id   AF-A0A955DUX4-F1
#
_cell.length_a   1.000
_cell.length_b   1.000
_cell.length_c   1.000
_cell.angle_alpha   90.00
_cell.angle_beta   90.00
_cell.angle_gamma   90.00
#
_symmetry.space_group_name_H-M   'P 1'
#
loop_
_entity.id
_entity.type
_entity.pdbx_description
1 polymer ?
#
loop_
_entity_poly.entity_id
_entity_poly.type
_entity_poly.pdbx_seq_one_letter_code
_entity_poly.pdbx_strand_id
1 'polypeptide(L)' 'HNGVVIHANTAFTGPTGHHQQPAYVAHADALPMTIQDHGDPVRFRNIWVRPLTDEIAATP' A
#
# COMPACT_ATOMS: atom_id res chain seq x y z
N HIS A 1 9.83 0.79 11.58
CA HIS A 1 8.80 -0.18 11.98
C HIS A 1 8.88 -0.36 13.48
N ASN A 2 7.75 -0.39 14.20
CA ASN A 2 7.76 -0.51 15.67
C ASN A 2 7.64 -1.96 16.16
N GLY A 3 7.82 -2.95 15.27
CA GLY A 3 7.84 -4.37 15.60
C GLY A 3 6.47 -5.04 15.76
N VAL A 4 5.36 -4.31 15.58
CA VAL A 4 3.99 -4.81 15.82
C VAL A 4 3.25 -5.00 14.50
N VAL A 5 2.62 -6.17 14.31
CA VAL A 5 1.81 -6.48 13.12
C VAL A 5 0.47 -5.74 13.18
N ILE A 6 0.11 -5.05 12.09
CA ILE A 6 -1.17 -4.32 11.96
C ILE A 6 -2.08 -4.97 10.91
N HIS A 7 -1.51 -5.47 9.81
CA HIS A 7 -2.21 -6.24 8.78
C HIS A 7 -1.48 -7.57 8.56
N ALA A 8 -2.18 -8.68 8.74
CA ALA A 8 -1.65 -10.03 8.54
C ALA A 8 -2.31 -10.65 7.31
N ASN A 9 -1.58 -10.65 6.18
CA ASN A 9 -2.07 -11.13 4.87
C ASN A 9 -3.51 -10.69 4.55
N THR A 10 -3.80 -9.40 4.78
CA THR A 10 -5.15 -8.86 4.65
C THR A 10 -5.49 -8.61 3.19
N ALA A 11 -6.56 -9.22 2.70
CA ALA A 11 -7.02 -9.04 1.32
C ALA A 11 -7.46 -7.58 1.07
N PHE A 12 -7.01 -7.01 -0.04
CA PHE A 12 -7.45 -5.70 -0.52
C PHE A 12 -8.73 -5.84 -1.34
N THR A 13 -9.82 -5.18 -0.93
CA THR A 13 -11.14 -5.33 -1.56
C THR A 13 -11.48 -4.23 -2.58
N GLY A 14 -10.65 -3.19 -2.66
CA GLY A 14 -10.87 -2.04 -3.52
C GLY A 14 -10.36 -0.73 -2.90
N PRO A 15 -10.40 0.38 -3.66
CA PRO A 15 -9.89 1.67 -3.23
C PRO A 15 -10.42 2.14 -1.87
N THR A 16 -9.59 2.87 -1.11
CA THR A 16 -10.03 3.57 0.09
C THR A 16 -10.79 4.84 -0.28
N GLY A 17 -11.98 5.07 0.30
CA GLY A 17 -12.77 6.28 0.06
C GLY A 17 -13.38 6.82 1.35
N HIS A 18 -13.44 8.15 1.51
CA HIS A 18 -14.13 8.76 2.65
C HIS A 18 -15.63 8.44 2.56
N HIS A 19 -16.13 7.68 3.54
CA HIS A 19 -17.52 7.21 3.60
C HIS A 19 -17.97 6.39 2.38
N GLN A 20 -17.02 5.75 1.68
CA GLN A 20 -17.28 4.96 0.48
C GLN A 20 -16.42 3.70 0.47
N GLN A 21 -16.92 2.63 -0.15
CA GLN A 21 -16.17 1.40 -0.40
C GLN A 21 -16.31 0.99 -1.87
N PRO A 22 -15.58 1.62 -2.78
CA PRO A 22 -15.56 1.22 -4.18
C PRO A 22 -15.04 -0.21 -4.35
N ALA A 23 -15.61 -0.94 -5.31
CA ALA A 23 -15.12 -2.28 -5.65
C ALA A 23 -13.73 -2.23 -6.30
N TYR A 24 -12.95 -3.29 -6.11
CA TYR A 24 -11.68 -3.46 -6.79
C TYR A 24 -11.84 -3.51 -8.31
N VAL A 25 -10.97 -2.79 -9.02
CA VAL A 25 -10.79 -2.86 -10.47
C VAL A 25 -9.32 -3.09 -10.72
N ALA A 26 -8.99 -4.09 -11.54
CA ALA A 26 -7.61 -4.39 -11.89
C ALA A 26 -6.94 -3.19 -12.56
N HIS A 27 -5.68 -2.96 -12.19
CA HIS A 27 -4.82 -1.93 -12.75
C HIS A 27 -3.49 -2.56 -13.16
N ALA A 28 -2.62 -1.79 -13.82
CA ALA A 28 -1.28 -2.26 -14.16
C ALA A 28 -0.51 -2.73 -12.91
N ASP A 29 0.36 -3.72 -13.09
CA ASP A 29 1.14 -4.32 -11.99
C ASP A 29 1.99 -3.30 -11.21
N ALA A 30 2.34 -2.18 -11.85
CA ALA A 30 3.03 -1.06 -11.23
C ALA A 30 2.40 0.28 -11.62
N LEU A 31 2.20 1.12 -10.60
CA LEU A 31 1.79 2.52 -10.71
C LEU A 31 2.64 3.37 -9.75
N PRO A 32 2.68 4.70 -9.91
CA PRO A 32 3.36 5.57 -8.95
C PRO A 32 2.81 5.42 -7.54
N MET A 33 3.70 5.43 -6.54
CA MET A 33 3.31 5.62 -5.14
C MET A 33 3.14 7.11 -4.87
N THR A 34 2.07 7.47 -4.16
CA THR A 34 1.79 8.83 -3.73
C THR A 34 1.77 8.91 -2.21
N ILE A 35 2.18 10.06 -1.66
CA ILE A 35 2.05 10.38 -0.25
C ILE A 35 0.92 11.40 -0.15
N GLN A 36 -0.11 11.08 0.63
CA GLN A 36 -1.24 11.97 0.82
C GLN A 36 -0.82 13.19 1.66
N ASP A 37 -1.25 14.37 1.23
CA ASP A 37 -1.25 15.60 2.02
C ASP A 37 -2.68 15.86 2.50
N HIS A 38 -2.82 16.14 3.79
CA HIS A 38 -4.08 16.49 4.43
C HIS A 38 -4.01 17.85 5.16
N GLY A 39 -3.02 18.68 4.83
CA GLY A 39 -2.84 20.02 5.38
C GLY A 39 -2.02 20.10 6.67
N ASP A 40 -1.51 18.96 7.16
CA ASP A 40 -0.74 18.87 8.40
C ASP A 40 0.78 18.77 8.14
N PRO A 41 1.61 19.52 8.89
CA PRO A 41 3.05 19.50 8.71
C PRO A 41 3.65 18.20 9.24
N VAL A 42 4.01 17.29 8.33
CA VAL A 42 4.75 16.06 8.64
C VAL A 42 6.03 15.97 7.80
N ARG A 43 7.02 15.20 8.28
CA ARG A 43 8.30 15.01 7.59
C ARG A 43 8.58 13.53 7.39
N PHE A 44 9.07 13.19 6.20
CA PHE A 44 9.44 11.84 5.81
C PHE A 44 10.95 11.71 5.64
N ARG A 45 11.47 10.50 5.86
CA ARG A 45 12.87 10.14 5.58
C ARG A 45 12.97 8.63 5.33
N ASN A 46 14.02 8.21 4.63
CA ASN A 46 14.37 6.80 4.42
C ASN A 46 13.25 5.97 3.77
N ILE A 47 12.64 6.48 2.70
CA ILE A 47 11.67 5.75 1.87
C ILE A 47 12.41 5.11 0.70
N TRP A 48 12.25 3.81 0.54
CA TRP A 48 12.85 3.03 -0.54
C TRP A 48 11.82 2.02 -1.06
N VAL A 49 11.96 1.64 -2.33
CA VAL A 49 11.14 0.64 -3.00
C VAL A 49 12.05 -0.32 -3.74
N ARG A 50 11.71 -1.62 -3.71
CA ARG A 50 12.38 -2.67 -4.46
C ARG A 50 11.32 -3.57 -5.08
N PRO A 51 11.40 -3.89 -6.38
CA PRO A 51 10.54 -4.91 -7.00
C PRO A 51 10.70 -6.27 -6.31
N LEU A 52 9.60 -7.00 -6.18
CA LEU A 52 9.63 -8.42 -5.78
C LEU A 52 9.80 -9.29 -7.02
N THR A 53 10.49 -10.42 -6.86
CA THR A 53 10.54 -11.47 -7.88
C THR A 53 9.35 -12.40 -7.73
N ASP A 54 8.96 -13.09 -8.80
CA ASP A 54 7.84 -14.05 -8.79
C ASP A 54 8.06 -15.18 -7.76
N GLU A 55 9.31 -15.58 -7.55
CA GLU A 55 9.70 -16.56 -6.53
C GLU A 55 9.35 -16.11 -5.10
N ILE A 56 9.55 -14.82 -4.80
CA ILE A 56 9.25 -14.24 -3.49
C ILE A 56 7.75 -13.98 -3.35
N ALA A 57 7.08 -13.55 -4.42
CA ALA A 57 5.64 -13.29 -4.42
C ALA A 57 4.78 -14.56 -4.23
N ALA A 58 5.31 -15.73 -4.60
CA ALA A 58 4.60 -17.02 -4.51
C ALA A 58 4.73 -17.73 -3.15
N THR A 59 5.51 -17.20 -2.21
CA THR A 59 5.68 -17.80 -0.87
C THR A 59 4.60 -17.25 0.09
N PRO A 60 3.73 -18.11 0.66
CA PRO A 60 2.62 -17.68 1.53
C PRO A 60 3.08 -17.16 2.91
#